data_AF-A0A937QG08-F1
#
_entry.id   AF-A0A937QG08-F1
#
_cell.length_a   1.000
_cell.length_b   1.000
_cell.length_c   1.000
_cell.angle_alpha   90.00
_cell.angle_beta   90.00
_cell.angle_gamma   90.00
#
_symmetry.space_group_name_H-M   'P 1'
#
loop_
_entity.id
_entity.type
_entity.pdbx_description
1 polymer ?
#
loop_
_entity_poly.entity_id
_entity_poly.type
_entity_poly.pdbx_seq_one_letter_code
_entity_poly.pdbx_strand_id
1 'polypeptide(L)'
;MRNTVHDTFIGKTFMRWLALIIFKVSGWKAAGQRPSLPKYVIIAAPHTSNWDFVYTICLAFILGIKPLIMMKRAWFRWPMAPFLRWLGVLPIDRSGP
;
A
#
# COMPACT_ATOMS: atom_id res chain seq x y z
N MET A 1 16.94 -8.63 2.93
CA MET A 1 16.02 -7.73 2.21
C MET A 1 14.83 -8.56 1.73
N ARG A 2 13.59 -8.17 2.04
CA ARG A 2 12.40 -8.95 1.64
C ARG A 2 11.99 -8.51 0.23
N ASN A 3 11.92 -9.43 -0.72
CA ASN A 3 11.41 -9.15 -2.04
C ASN A 3 9.90 -8.91 -1.95
N THR A 4 9.46 -7.72 -2.35
CA THR A 4 8.05 -7.32 -2.40
C THR A 4 7.61 -7.16 -3.84
N VAL A 5 6.31 -7.03 -4.08
CA VAL A 5 5.75 -6.71 -5.41
C VAL A 5 6.32 -5.43 -6.02
N HIS A 6 6.82 -4.51 -5.19
CA HIS A 6 7.43 -3.26 -5.64
C HIS A 6 8.82 -3.45 -6.23
N ASP A 7 9.46 -4.61 -6.01
CA ASP A 7 10.83 -4.92 -6.46
C ASP A 7 10.87 -5.58 -7.84
N THR A 8 9.76 -6.13 -8.32
CA THR A 8 9.68 -6.77 -9.64
C THR A 8 9.04 -5.83 -10.64
N PHE A 9 9.65 -5.74 -11.84
CA PHE A 9 9.09 -4.91 -12.92
C PHE A 9 7.68 -5.34 -13.32
N ILE A 10 7.48 -6.66 -13.47
CA ILE A 10 6.19 -7.25 -13.86
C ILE A 10 5.14 -7.00 -12.78
N GLY A 11 5.45 -7.31 -11.52
CA GLY A 11 4.50 -7.13 -10.40
C GLY A 11 4.10 -5.67 -10.21
N LYS A 12 5.07 -4.75 -10.22
CA LYS A 12 4.83 -3.31 -10.11
C LYS A 12 3.96 -2.79 -11.25
N THR A 13 4.24 -3.20 -12.49
CA THR A 13 3.50 -2.74 -13.67
C THR A 13 2.06 -3.25 -13.66
N PHE A 14 1.88 -4.54 -13.34
CA PHE A 14 0.55 -5.14 -13.20
C PHE A 14 -0.26 -4.45 -12.10
N MET A 15 0.32 -4.28 -10.90
CA MET A 15 -0.37 -3.62 -9.79
C MET A 15 -0.68 -2.15 -10.07
N ARG A 16 0.18 -1.44 -10.80
CA ARG A 16 -0.10 -0.07 -11.26
C ARG A 16 -1.31 -0.04 -12.19
N TRP A 17 -1.40 -0.96 -13.14
CA TRP A 17 -2.55 -1.08 -14.03
C TRP A 17 -3.84 -1.37 -13.27
N LEU A 18 -3.79 -2.33 -12.34
CA LEU A 18 -4.92 -2.66 -11.47
C LEU A 18 -5.36 -1.45 -10.63
N ALA A 19 -4.40 -0.72 -10.06
CA ALA A 19 -4.67 0.49 -9.28
C ALA A 19 -5.37 1.58 -10.11
N LEU A 20 -4.94 1.79 -11.36
CA LEU A 20 -5.58 2.74 -12.28
C LEU A 20 -7.02 2.33 -12.61
N ILE A 21 -7.28 1.03 -12.82
CA ILE A 21 -8.63 0.51 -13.05
C ILE A 21 -9.51 0.74 -11.81
N ILE A 22 -9.02 0.39 -10.61
CA ILE A 22 -9.75 0.59 -9.36
C ILE A 22 -10.11 2.06 -9.18
N PHE A 23 -9.15 2.98 -9.36
CA PHE A 23 -9.41 4.41 -9.26
C PHE A 23 -10.45 4.87 -10.28
N LYS A 24 -10.32 4.45 -11.54
CA LYS A 24 -11.27 4.83 -12.60
C LYS A 24 -12.69 4.35 -12.30
N VAL A 25 -12.87 3.10 -11.89
CA VAL A 25 -14.20 2.50 -11.60
C VAL A 25 -14.81 3.10 -10.34
N SER A 26 -14.00 3.43 -9.34
CA SER A 26 -14.48 4.07 -8.10
C SER A 26 -14.64 5.59 -8.20
N GLY A 27 -14.39 6.19 -9.38
CA GLY A 27 -14.51 7.64 -9.60
C GLY A 27 -13.37 8.48 -9.02
N TRP A 28 -12.29 7.84 -8.55
CA TRP A 28 -11.13 8.51 -7.98
C TRP A 28 -10.13 8.95 -9.06
N LYS A 29 -9.46 10.07 -8.79
CA LYS A 29 -8.32 10.55 -9.57
C LYS A 29 -7.12 10.69 -8.65
N ALA A 30 -5.97 10.19 -9.08
CA ALA A 30 -4.73 10.42 -8.37
C ALA A 30 -4.31 11.88 -8.54
N ALA A 31 -4.03 12.56 -7.43
CA ALA A 31 -3.54 13.93 -7.41
C ALA A 31 -2.20 14.00 -6.70
N GLY A 32 -1.38 14.98 -7.09
CA GLY A 32 -0.03 15.16 -6.56
C GLY A 32 1.01 14.31 -7.28
N GLN A 33 2.23 14.34 -6.73
CA GLN A 33 3.39 13.66 -7.28
C GLN A 33 4.18 12.97 -6.17
N ARG A 34 5.03 12.00 -6.56
CA ARG A 34 5.96 11.38 -5.61
C ARG A 34 6.87 12.46 -4.99
N PRO A 35 7.01 12.50 -3.66
CA PRO A 35 7.96 13.40 -3.01
C PRO A 35 9.38 13.14 -3.50
N SER A 36 10.12 14.21 -3.81
CA SER A 36 11.55 14.16 -4.18
C SER A 36 12.48 14.01 -2.97
N LEU A 37 11.93 14.03 -1.75
CA LEU A 37 12.68 13.89 -0.51
C LEU A 37 13.26 12.47 -0.37
N PRO A 38 14.50 12.33 0.14
CA PRO A 38 15.13 11.03 0.34
C PRO A 38 14.46 10.19 1.42
N LYS A 39 13.84 10.84 2.41
CA LYS A 39 13.06 10.21 3.50
C LYS A 39 11.84 11.07 3.81
N TYR A 40 10.70 10.43 3.99
CA TYR A 40 9.44 11.10 4.32
C TYR A 40 8.46 10.12 4.95
N VAL A 41 7.44 10.67 5.62
CA VAL A 41 6.30 9.92 6.16
C VAL A 41 5.06 10.34 5.38
N ILE A 42 4.28 9.38 4.90
CA ILE A 42 2.96 9.62 4.29
C ILE A 42 1.90 9.25 5.32
N ILE A 43 0.96 10.16 5.54
CA ILE A 43 -0.20 9.93 6.40
C ILE A 43 -1.41 9.72 5.50
N ALA A 44 -2.06 8.55 5.62
CA ALA A 44 -3.34 8.27 4.99
C ALA A 44 -4.45 8.49 6.02
N ALA A 45 -5.09 9.66 5.99
CA ALA A 45 -6.15 10.03 6.91
C ALA A 45 -7.21 10.88 6.17
N PRO A 46 -8.46 10.95 6.66
CA PRO A 46 -9.02 10.20 7.79
C PRO A 46 -9.21 8.70 7.48
N HIS A 47 -9.26 7.85 8.52
CA HIS A 47 -9.62 6.44 8.36
C HIS A 47 -11.12 6.26 8.58
N THR A 48 -11.86 6.29 7.48
CA THR A 48 -13.30 6.04 7.42
C THR A 48 -13.62 4.55 7.36
N SER A 49 -12.80 3.75 6.68
CA SER A 49 -13.01 2.31 6.49
C SER A 49 -11.72 1.58 6.07
N ASN A 50 -11.77 0.24 6.03
CA ASN A 50 -10.65 -0.54 5.50
C ASN A 50 -10.35 -0.25 4.01
N TRP A 51 -11.27 0.37 3.27
CA TRP A 51 -11.03 0.78 1.89
C TRP A 51 -9.97 1.87 1.76
N ASP A 52 -9.76 2.67 2.81
CA ASP A 52 -8.70 3.70 2.81
C ASP A 52 -7.32 3.05 2.60
N PHE A 53 -7.11 1.84 3.12
CA PHE A 53 -5.89 1.07 2.88
C PHE A 53 -5.76 0.69 1.40
N VAL A 54 -6.82 0.22 0.76
CA VAL A 54 -6.82 -0.14 -0.66
C VAL A 54 -6.50 1.07 -1.52
N TYR A 55 -7.15 2.21 -1.27
CA TYR A 55 -6.89 3.45 -2.00
C TYR A 55 -5.47 3.97 -1.79
N THR A 56 -4.95 3.86 -0.56
CA THR A 56 -3.56 4.25 -0.25
C THR A 56 -2.55 3.40 -1.01
N ILE A 57 -2.74 2.07 -1.06
CA ILE A 57 -1.90 1.17 -1.84
C ILE A 57 -1.97 1.50 -3.33
N CYS A 58 -3.18 1.71 -3.86
CA CYS A 58 -3.39 2.09 -5.26
C CYS A 58 -2.65 3.39 -5.60
N LEU A 59 -2.80 4.42 -4.76
CA LEU A 59 -2.11 5.68 -4.93
C LEU A 59 -0.58 5.50 -4.90
N ALA A 60 -0.06 4.66 -4.00
CA ALA A 60 1.37 4.36 -3.94
C ALA A 60 1.87 3.74 -5.26
N PHE A 61 1.15 2.80 -5.86
CA PHE A 61 1.51 2.24 -7.18
C PHE A 61 1.41 3.28 -8.32
N ILE A 62 0.37 4.12 -8.30
CA ILE A 62 0.17 5.18 -9.30
C ILE A 62 1.24 6.27 -9.21
N LEU A 63 1.73 6.58 -8.01
CA LEU A 63 2.84 7.53 -7.82
C LEU A 63 4.21 6.85 -7.85
N GLY A 64 4.27 5.52 -8.00
CA GLY A 64 5.52 4.77 -8.02
C GLY A 64 6.29 4.85 -6.69
N ILE A 65 5.57 4.96 -5.58
CA ILE A 65 6.09 4.97 -4.21
C ILE A 65 6.19 3.51 -3.74
N LYS A 66 7.28 3.18 -3.04
CA LYS A 66 7.45 1.91 -2.32
C LYS A 66 7.18 2.17 -0.84
N PRO A 67 5.95 1.99 -0.36
CA PRO A 67 5.61 2.35 1.01
C PRO A 67 6.02 1.23 1.98
N LEU A 68 6.35 1.62 3.21
CA LEU A 68 6.44 0.71 4.35
C LEU A 68 5.21 0.99 5.22
N ILE A 69 4.23 0.11 5.17
CA ILE A 69 2.94 0.32 5.86
C ILE A 69 2.88 -0.56 7.10
N MET A 70 2.49 0.02 8.23
CA MET A 70 2.27 -0.71 9.47
C MET A 70 0.79 -1.06 9.62
N MET A 71 0.48 -2.32 9.89
CA MET A 71 -0.89 -2.78 10.10
C MET A 71 -0.98 -3.76 11.28
N LYS A 72 -2.12 -3.75 12.00
CA LYS A 72 -2.34 -4.58 13.19
C LYS A 72 -2.01 -6.05 12.90
N ARG A 73 -1.21 -6.69 13.77
CA ARG A 73 -0.82 -8.11 13.68
C ARG A 73 -1.99 -9.06 13.43
N ALA A 74 -3.19 -8.75 13.93
CA ALA A 74 -4.40 -9.55 13.75
C ALA A 74 -4.77 -9.82 12.27
N TRP A 75 -4.41 -8.92 11.34
CA TRP A 75 -4.63 -9.09 9.90
C TRP A 75 -3.66 -10.09 9.25
N PHE A 76 -2.55 -10.42 9.91
CA PHE A 76 -1.54 -11.33 9.40
C PHE A 76 -1.85 -12.78 9.77
N ARG A 77 -3.06 -13.23 9.42
CA ARG A 77 -3.51 -14.62 9.52
C ARG A 77 -3.81 -15.18 8.12
N TRP A 78 -3.73 -16.50 7.95
CA TRP A 78 -4.09 -17.12 6.68
C TRP A 78 -5.58 -16.87 6.39
N PRO A 79 -5.98 -16.51 5.15
CA PRO A 79 -5.18 -16.47 3.93
C PRO A 79 -4.50 -15.12 3.61
N MET A 80 -4.75 -14.07 4.40
CA MET A 80 -4.25 -12.71 4.10
C MET A 80 -2.76 -12.51 4.37
N ALA A 81 -2.16 -13.23 5.31
CA ALA A 81 -0.78 -12.97 5.74
C ALA A 81 0.27 -13.00 4.60
N PRO A 82 0.27 -13.99 3.68
CA PRO A 82 1.22 -14.01 2.57
C PRO A 82 1.03 -12.82 1.62
N PHE A 83 -0.23 -12.47 1.31
CA PHE A 83 -0.56 -11.36 0.44
C PHE A 83 -0.09 -10.01 1.01
N LEU A 84 -0.38 -9.75 2.29
CA LEU A 84 0.05 -8.52 2.96
C LEU A 84 1.58 -8.40 3.04
N ARG A 85 2.27 -9.52 3.26
CA ARG A 85 3.74 -9.56 3.25
C ARG A 85 4.30 -9.32 1.86
N TRP A 86 3.66 -9.85 0.81
CA TRP A 86 4.04 -9.64 -0.58
C TRP A 86 3.86 -8.17 -1.01
N LEU A 87 2.81 -7.50 -0.51
CA LEU A 87 2.60 -6.06 -0.64
C LEU A 87 3.60 -5.20 0.14
N GLY A 88 4.42 -5.78 1.03
CA GLY A 88 5.37 -5.03 1.86
C GLY A 88 4.80 -4.45 3.15
N VAL A 89 3.62 -4.92 3.60
CA VAL A 89 3.01 -4.49 4.86
C VAL A 89 3.68 -5.18 6.05
N LEU A 90 3.91 -4.42 7.11
CA LEU A 90 4.55 -4.87 8.34
C LEU A 90 3.51 -5.06 9.46
N PRO A 91 3.51 -6.21 10.15
CA PRO A 91 2.67 -6.40 11.33
C PRO A 91 3.21 -5.56 12.48
N ILE A 92 2.35 -4.75 13.09
CA ILE A 92 2.64 -4.08 14.35
C ILE A 92 1.90 -4.76 15.50
N ASP A 93 2.63 -5.00 16.58
CA ASP A 93 2.05 -5.42 17.84
C ASP A 93 1.61 -4.18 18.62
N ARG A 94 0.38 -4.20 19.11
CA ARG A 94 -0.20 -3.11 19.92
C ARG A 94 -0.60 -3.61 21.32
N SER A 95 -0.05 -4.74 21.75
CA SER A 95 -0.31 -5.34 23.06
C SER A 95 0.56 -4.77 24.18
N GLY A 96 1.59 -3.99 23.84
CA GLY A 96 2.43 -3.27 24.81
C GLY A 96 1.87 -1.88 25.15
N PRO A 97 2.31 -1.29 26.28
CA PRO A 97 1.99 0.08 26.67
C PRO A 97 2.54 1.14 25.70
#